data_AF-A0A6G1C9G5-F1
#
_entry.id   AF-A0A6G1C9G5-F1
#
_cell.length_a   1.000
_cell.length_b   1.000
_cell.length_c   1.000
_cell.angle_alpha   90.00
_cell.angle_beta   90.00
_cell.angle_gamma   90.00
#
_symmetry.space_group_name_H-M   'P 1'
#
loop_
_entity.id
_entity.type
_entity.pdbx_description
1 polymer ?
#
loop_
_entity_poly.entity_id
_entity_poly.type
_entity_poly.pdbx_seq_one_letter_code
_entity_poly.pdbx_strand_id
1 'polypeptide(L)'
;MASYSSWSAFGVSPEEAAKGKWCIATAATNHMTCDKSLISDLKPLTGLIIADGNGAGLQMHGLGAVNTETVVIPDVWYVPGINANLVSVGQLTELGLEVEIGGGVCTITKGRDGSVVGKAHRSGGVYEVEFLRVPLN
;
A
#
# COMPACT_ATOMS: atom_id res chain seq x y z
N MET A 1 24.38 16.54 -18.05
CA MET A 1 23.73 16.60 -16.73
C MET A 1 22.88 15.35 -16.60
N ALA A 2 23.32 14.37 -15.83
CA ALA A 2 22.49 13.19 -15.57
C ALA A 2 21.26 13.66 -14.78
N SER A 3 20.07 13.49 -15.34
CA SER A 3 18.84 13.64 -14.57
C SER A 3 18.90 12.59 -13.48
N TYR A 4 19.02 13.00 -12.22
CA TYR A 4 18.71 12.14 -11.11
C TYR A 4 17.22 11.81 -11.24
N SER A 5 16.93 10.71 -11.93
CA SER A 5 15.62 10.07 -11.87
C SER A 5 15.36 9.85 -10.38
N SER A 6 14.45 10.64 -9.84
CA SER A 6 13.90 10.49 -8.50
C SER A 6 13.59 9.01 -8.32
N TRP A 7 14.44 8.32 -7.56
CA TRP A 7 14.10 6.98 -7.11
C TRP A 7 12.91 7.18 -6.19
N SER A 8 11.81 6.52 -6.51
CA SER A 8 10.68 6.38 -5.60
C SER A 8 11.19 5.85 -4.26
N ALA A 9 10.71 6.42 -3.16
CA ALA A 9 11.08 6.02 -1.80
C ALA A 9 10.89 4.51 -1.51
N PHE A 10 10.17 3.81 -2.39
CA PHE A 10 9.80 2.40 -2.27
C PHE A 10 10.37 1.51 -3.38
N GLY A 11 11.27 2.01 -4.24
CA GLY A 11 11.86 1.21 -5.33
C GLY A 11 10.88 0.81 -6.43
N VAL A 12 9.68 1.38 -6.45
CA VAL A 12 8.64 1.18 -7.48
C VAL A 12 8.99 1.98 -8.73
N SER A 13 9.15 1.36 -9.90
CA SER A 13 9.43 2.13 -11.11
C SER A 13 8.25 3.07 -11.46
N PRO A 14 8.48 4.20 -12.15
CA PRO A 14 7.38 5.06 -12.62
C PRO A 14 6.37 4.33 -13.51
N GLU A 15 6.82 3.33 -14.26
CA GLU A 15 5.96 2.45 -15.08
C GLU A 15 5.03 1.63 -14.20
N GLU A 16 5.56 0.99 -13.14
CA GLU A 16 4.74 0.20 -12.21
C GLU A 16 3.75 1.06 -11.44
N ALA A 17 4.20 2.24 -11.00
CA ALA A 17 3.35 3.25 -10.39
C ALA A 17 2.17 3.66 -11.30
N ALA A 18 2.44 3.87 -12.59
CA ALA A 18 1.42 4.30 -13.56
C ALA A 18 0.32 3.26 -13.80
N LYS A 19 0.54 1.98 -13.46
CA LYS A 19 -0.49 0.94 -13.55
C LYS A 19 -1.58 1.07 -12.48
N GLY A 20 -1.39 1.92 -11.46
CA GLY A 20 -2.34 2.13 -10.37
C GLY A 20 -2.53 0.88 -9.48
N LYS A 21 -1.62 -0.09 -9.56
CA LYS A 21 -1.67 -1.34 -8.80
C LYS A 21 -1.22 -1.12 -7.36
N TRP A 22 -1.80 -1.91 -6.47
CA TRP A 22 -1.39 -1.98 -5.07
C TRP A 22 -0.16 -2.86 -4.94
N CYS A 23 0.80 -2.45 -4.12
CA CYS A 23 2.04 -3.19 -3.86
C CYS A 23 2.16 -3.55 -2.38
N ILE A 24 2.57 -4.77 -2.07
CA ILE A 24 2.92 -5.16 -0.69
C ILE A 24 4.23 -4.48 -0.30
N ALA A 25 4.21 -3.75 0.82
CA ALA A 25 5.34 -2.96 1.29
C ALA A 25 5.61 -3.23 2.78
N THR A 26 6.76 -3.83 3.07
CA THR A 26 7.22 -4.10 4.45
C THR A 26 7.74 -2.85 5.16
N ALA A 27 8.25 -1.88 4.41
CA ALA A 27 8.76 -0.61 4.92
C ALA A 27 7.68 0.48 5.07
N ALA A 28 6.46 0.24 4.57
CA ALA A 28 5.37 1.19 4.72
C ALA A 28 4.79 1.07 6.13
N THR A 29 4.69 2.19 6.85
CA THR A 29 4.02 2.22 8.16
C THR A 29 2.53 2.05 8.03
N ASN A 30 1.94 2.56 6.94
CA ASN A 30 0.51 2.53 6.69
C ASN A 30 0.19 2.14 5.24
N HIS A 31 -1.04 1.71 5.02
CA HIS A 31 -1.67 1.65 3.71
C HIS A 31 -1.76 3.07 3.19
N MET A 32 -1.29 3.32 1.97
CA MET A 32 -1.18 4.67 1.42
C MET A 32 -1.55 4.68 -0.06
N THR A 33 -2.18 5.76 -0.51
CA THR A 33 -2.43 6.01 -1.94
C THR A 33 -2.37 7.50 -2.26
N CYS A 34 -1.94 7.85 -3.47
CA CYS A 34 -2.07 9.19 -4.03
C CYS A 34 -3.38 9.40 -4.79
N ASP A 35 -4.17 8.35 -4.99
CA ASP A 35 -5.43 8.41 -5.73
C ASP A 35 -6.60 8.57 -4.77
N LYS A 36 -7.09 9.81 -4.68
CA LYS A 36 -8.24 10.15 -3.83
C LYS A 36 -9.51 9.39 -4.25
N SER A 37 -9.65 9.02 -5.52
CA SER A 37 -10.86 8.38 -6.04
C SER A 37 -11.05 6.95 -5.52
N LEU A 38 -9.97 6.30 -5.04
CA LEU A 38 -10.02 4.97 -4.45
C LEU A 38 -10.53 4.96 -3.01
N ILE A 39 -10.56 6.12 -2.34
CA ILE A 39 -10.86 6.20 -0.90
C ILE A 39 -12.34 6.51 -0.67
N SER A 40 -13.01 5.61 0.05
CA SER A 40 -14.33 5.84 0.64
C SER A 40 -14.22 6.40 2.06
N ASP A 41 -15.25 7.15 2.48
CA ASP A 41 -15.38 7.70 3.83
C ASP A 41 -14.17 8.51 4.32
N LEU A 42 -13.54 9.25 3.40
CA LEU A 42 -12.35 10.04 3.68
C LEU A 42 -12.61 11.09 4.77
N LYS A 43 -11.97 10.91 5.92
CA LYS A 43 -11.90 11.87 7.01
C LYS A 43 -10.67 12.74 6.82
N PRO A 44 -10.81 14.04 6.54
CA PRO A 44 -9.67 14.93 6.39
C PRO A 44 -8.83 14.97 7.66
N LEU A 45 -7.51 14.90 7.51
CA LEU A 45 -6.54 15.05 8.58
C LEU A 45 -5.44 15.98 8.10
N THR A 46 -5.00 16.88 8.98
CA THR A 46 -4.01 17.91 8.66
C THR A 46 -2.88 17.91 9.67
N GLY A 47 -1.68 18.28 9.24
CA GLY A 47 -0.51 18.44 10.12
C GLY A 47 0.32 17.19 10.32
N LEU A 48 -0.02 16.07 9.66
CA LEU A 48 0.80 14.86 9.64
C LEU A 48 1.73 14.86 8.43
N ILE A 49 3.03 14.76 8.69
CA ILE A 49 4.09 14.62 7.69
C ILE A 49 4.73 13.25 7.87
N ILE A 50 4.73 12.44 6.81
CA ILE A 50 5.44 11.16 6.79
C ILE A 50 6.85 11.35 6.25
N ALA A 51 7.81 10.62 6.81
CA ALA A 51 9.14 10.57 6.25
C ALA A 51 9.13 9.81 4.92
N ASP A 52 9.74 10.37 3.89
CA ASP A 52 9.85 9.79 2.54
C ASP A 52 11.26 9.29 2.21
N GLY A 53 12.16 9.29 3.20
CA GLY A 53 13.57 8.97 3.02
C GLY A 53 14.40 10.06 2.34
N ASN A 54 13.77 11.10 1.77
CA ASN A 54 14.44 12.22 1.08
C ASN A 54 14.48 13.51 1.92
N GLY A 55 13.85 13.51 3.10
CA GLY A 55 13.98 14.55 4.13
C GLY A 55 12.99 15.71 4.00
N ALA A 56 12.29 15.86 2.87
CA ALA A 56 11.20 16.83 2.73
C ALA A 56 9.91 16.35 3.43
N GLY A 57 9.71 15.02 3.48
CA GLY A 57 8.49 14.40 3.98
C GLY A 57 7.28 14.63 3.07
N LEU A 58 6.25 13.79 3.22
CA LEU A 58 5.01 13.88 2.45
C LEU A 58 3.84 14.21 3.38
N GLN A 59 2.95 15.08 2.94
CA GLN A 59 1.78 15.44 3.72
C GLN A 59 0.70 14.36 3.58
N MET A 60 0.18 13.91 4.72
CA MET A 60 -1.03 13.09 4.79
C MET A 60 -2.26 14.01 4.85
N HIS A 61 -3.26 13.75 4.02
CA HIS A 61 -4.43 14.61 3.80
C HIS A 61 -5.73 14.03 4.39
N GLY A 62 -5.76 12.75 4.74
CA GLY A 62 -6.92 12.14 5.36
C GLY A 62 -6.84 10.61 5.42
N LEU A 63 -7.72 10.04 6.23
CA LEU A 63 -7.84 8.60 6.49
C LEU A 63 -9.19 8.13 5.97
N GLY A 64 -9.22 6.99 5.29
CA GLY A 64 -10.47 6.33 4.89
C GLY A 64 -10.27 4.85 4.66
N ALA A 65 -11.13 4.27 3.85
CA ALA A 65 -11.04 2.88 3.43
C ALA A 65 -10.94 2.78 1.91
N VAL A 66 -10.46 1.66 1.41
CA VAL A 66 -10.51 1.32 -0.02
C VAL A 66 -11.48 0.16 -0.19
N ASN A 67 -12.43 0.29 -1.11
CA ASN A 67 -13.42 -0.73 -1.42
C ASN A 67 -13.60 -0.86 -2.93
N THR A 68 -12.77 -1.70 -3.54
CA THR A 68 -12.75 -1.94 -4.99
C THR A 68 -12.93 -3.43 -5.29
N GLU A 69 -13.09 -3.76 -6.58
CA GLU A 69 -13.21 -5.15 -7.02
C GLU A 69 -11.97 -6.00 -6.72
N THR A 70 -10.78 -5.43 -6.56
CA THR A 70 -9.57 -6.22 -6.25
C THR A 70 -9.07 -5.99 -4.84
N VAL A 71 -9.21 -4.79 -4.30
CA VAL A 71 -8.68 -4.42 -2.97
C VAL A 71 -9.78 -3.86 -2.08
N VAL A 72 -9.97 -4.50 -0.93
CA VAL A 72 -10.78 -4.01 0.20
C VAL A 72 -9.88 -3.99 1.44
N ILE A 73 -9.58 -2.81 1.97
CA ILE A 73 -8.75 -2.62 3.16
C ILE A 73 -9.17 -1.37 3.96
N PRO A 74 -9.15 -1.42 5.30
CA PRO A 74 -9.40 -0.27 6.15
C PRO A 74 -8.14 0.61 6.30
N ASP A 75 -8.30 1.74 6.97
CA ASP A 75 -7.21 2.59 7.48
C ASP A 75 -6.16 3.01 6.45
N VAL A 76 -6.64 3.44 5.28
CA VAL A 76 -5.82 3.91 4.16
C VAL A 76 -5.61 5.42 4.24
N TRP A 77 -4.34 5.81 4.18
CA TRP A 77 -3.92 7.20 4.17
C TRP A 77 -3.96 7.76 2.75
N TYR A 78 -4.59 8.92 2.60
CA TYR A 78 -4.46 9.73 1.40
C TYR A 78 -3.20 10.58 1.48
N VAL A 79 -2.23 10.30 0.62
CA VAL A 79 -0.94 11.00 0.56
C VAL A 79 -0.67 11.40 -0.89
N PRO A 80 -1.09 12.60 -1.35
CA PRO A 80 -0.97 12.99 -2.76
C PRO A 80 0.46 12.95 -3.30
N GLY A 81 1.46 13.15 -2.43
CA GLY A 81 2.87 13.18 -2.81
C GLY A 81 3.54 11.82 -2.94
N ILE A 82 2.86 10.72 -2.61
CA ILE A 82 3.38 9.37 -2.87
C ILE A 82 3.19 9.01 -4.34
N ASN A 83 4.01 8.11 -4.87
CA ASN A 83 3.94 7.67 -6.26
C ASN A 83 3.51 6.20 -6.42
N ALA A 84 2.91 5.59 -5.41
CA ALA A 84 2.41 4.22 -5.48
C ALA A 84 1.26 3.98 -4.49
N ASN A 85 0.47 2.94 -4.76
CA ASN A 85 -0.52 2.43 -3.81
C ASN A 85 0.14 1.33 -2.98
N LEU A 86 0.24 1.53 -1.67
CA LEU A 86 0.99 0.66 -0.78
C LEU A 86 0.08 -0.08 0.19
N VAL A 87 0.31 -1.38 0.33
CA VAL A 87 -0.23 -2.20 1.40
C VAL A 87 0.85 -2.38 2.47
N SER A 88 0.71 -1.73 3.62
CA SER A 88 1.57 -1.97 4.78
C SER A 88 1.42 -3.40 5.29
N VAL A 89 2.53 -4.14 5.34
CA VAL A 89 2.58 -5.44 6.03
C VAL A 89 2.33 -5.28 7.52
N GLY A 90 2.82 -4.20 8.14
CA GLY A 90 2.62 -3.91 9.56
C GLY A 90 1.12 -3.87 9.92
N GLN A 91 0.32 -3.10 9.19
CA GLN A 91 -1.12 -3.03 9.44
C GLN A 91 -1.85 -4.35 9.19
N LEU A 92 -1.42 -5.15 8.21
CA LEU A 92 -1.98 -6.50 8.04
C LEU A 92 -1.70 -7.37 9.28
N THR A 93 -0.47 -7.33 9.80
CA THR A 93 -0.11 -8.11 10.99
C THR A 93 -0.78 -7.62 12.27
N GLU A 94 -1.04 -6.31 12.40
CA GLU A 94 -1.81 -5.73 13.51
C GLU A 94 -3.27 -6.26 13.55
N LEU A 95 -3.83 -6.61 12.39
CA LEU A 95 -5.13 -7.26 12.27
C LEU A 95 -5.10 -8.78 12.50
N GLY A 96 -3.94 -9.33 12.86
CA GLY A 96 -3.74 -10.77 13.06
C GLY A 96 -3.73 -11.59 11.77
N LEU A 97 -3.42 -10.95 10.63
CA LEU A 97 -3.17 -11.63 9.37
C LEU A 97 -1.71 -12.06 9.28
N GLU A 98 -1.48 -13.20 8.64
CA GLU A 98 -0.13 -13.68 8.34
C GLU A 98 0.22 -13.33 6.89
N VAL A 99 1.48 -12.93 6.67
CA VAL A 99 2.00 -12.57 5.36
C VAL A 99 3.21 -13.45 5.06
N GLU A 100 3.07 -14.34 4.08
CA GLU A 100 4.13 -15.24 3.64
C GLU A 100 4.63 -14.82 2.26
N ILE A 101 5.94 -14.59 2.13
CA ILE A 101 6.58 -14.18 0.89
C ILE A 101 7.62 -15.23 0.50
N GLY A 102 7.45 -15.86 -0.66
CA GLY A 102 8.34 -16.92 -1.13
C GLY A 102 8.01 -17.36 -2.55
N GLY A 103 9.00 -17.87 -3.29
CA GLY A 103 8.78 -18.44 -4.62
C GLY A 103 8.18 -17.47 -5.66
N GLY A 104 8.34 -16.15 -5.46
CA GLY A 104 7.73 -15.14 -6.34
C GLY A 104 6.26 -14.83 -6.06
N VAL A 105 5.69 -15.34 -4.98
CA VAL A 105 4.32 -15.08 -4.53
C VAL A 105 4.34 -14.50 -3.12
N CYS A 106 3.34 -13.68 -2.81
CA CYS A 106 3.00 -13.27 -1.45
C CYS A 106 1.56 -13.69 -1.18
N THR A 107 1.35 -14.44 -0.09
CA THR A 107 0.03 -14.91 0.35
C THR A 107 -0.31 -14.28 1.69
N ILE A 108 -1.53 -13.76 1.80
CA ILE A 108 -2.05 -13.19 3.04
C ILE A 108 -3.17 -14.09 3.55
N THR A 109 -3.06 -14.57 4.78
CA THR A 109 -4.01 -15.51 5.40
C THR A 109 -4.51 -15.00 6.75
N LYS A 110 -5.65 -15.53 7.20
CA LYS A 110 -6.10 -15.36 8.59
C LYS A 110 -5.35 -16.36 9.47
N GLY A 111 -4.61 -15.88 10.48
CA GLY A 111 -3.82 -16.79 11.33
C GLY A 111 -4.64 -17.81 12.13
N ARG A 112 -5.95 -17.59 12.33
CA ARG A 112 -6.81 -18.52 13.09
C ARG A 112 -7.22 -19.77 12.32
N ASP A 113 -7.51 -19.62 11.02
CA ASP A 113 -8.12 -20.68 10.20
C ASP A 113 -7.39 -20.92 8.87
N GLY A 114 -6.32 -20.18 8.58
CA GLY A 114 -5.51 -20.31 7.37
C GLY A 114 -6.20 -19.83 6.10
N SER A 115 -7.40 -19.23 6.18
CA SER A 115 -8.13 -18.78 5.00
C SER A 115 -7.35 -17.69 4.27
N VAL A 116 -7.17 -17.86 2.95
CA VAL A 116 -6.52 -16.86 2.11
C VAL A 116 -7.44 -15.65 1.94
N VAL A 117 -6.94 -14.47 2.29
CA VAL A 117 -7.63 -13.18 2.14
C VAL A 117 -6.95 -12.27 1.11
N GLY A 118 -5.74 -12.61 0.68
CA GLY A 118 -5.08 -11.88 -0.39
C GLY A 118 -3.95 -12.67 -1.05
N LYS A 119 -3.64 -12.27 -2.28
CA LYS A 119 -2.50 -12.77 -3.05
C LYS A 119 -1.84 -11.62 -3.82
N ALA A 120 -0.53 -11.75 -3.98
CA ALA A 120 0.27 -10.87 -4.82
C ALA A 120 1.37 -11.68 -5.53
N HIS A 121 1.79 -11.24 -6.71
CA HIS A 121 2.90 -11.85 -7.46
C HIS A 121 4.05 -10.87 -7.63
N ARG A 122 5.25 -11.43 -7.77
CA ARG A 122 6.45 -10.63 -7.99
C ARG A 122 6.50 -10.12 -9.43
N SER A 123 6.55 -8.80 -9.59
CA SER A 123 6.65 -8.10 -10.87
C SER A 123 7.43 -6.80 -10.65
N GLY A 124 8.32 -6.43 -11.58
CA GLY A 124 9.08 -5.17 -11.47
C GLY A 124 9.93 -4.98 -10.20
N GLY A 125 10.26 -6.06 -9.48
CA GLY A 125 10.99 -5.99 -8.20
C GLY A 125 10.12 -5.78 -6.96
N VAL A 126 8.79 -5.65 -7.14
CA VAL A 126 7.79 -5.51 -6.08
C VAL A 126 6.81 -6.68 -6.10
N TYR A 127 5.90 -6.72 -5.11
CA TYR A 127 4.80 -7.69 -5.06
C TYR A 127 3.48 -6.97 -5.36
N GLU A 128 2.98 -7.12 -6.59
CA GLU A 128 1.73 -6.53 -7.05
C GLU A 128 0.54 -7.34 -6.58
N VAL A 129 -0.42 -6.69 -5.94
CA VAL A 129 -1.63 -7.30 -5.39
C VAL A 129 -2.57 -7.73 -6.51
N GLU A 130 -2.88 -9.02 -6.54
CA GLU A 130 -3.93 -9.60 -7.39
C GLU A 130 -5.30 -9.34 -6.78
N PHE A 131 -5.43 -9.67 -5.49
CA PHE A 131 -6.57 -9.31 -4.67
C PHE A 131 -6.20 -9.22 -3.19
N LEU A 132 -6.95 -8.43 -2.44
CA LEU A 132 -6.88 -8.34 -0.99
C LEU A 132 -8.26 -8.00 -0.43
N ARG A 133 -8.71 -8.78 0.56
CA ARG A 133 -10.06 -8.70 1.15
C ARG A 133 -9.97 -8.71 2.66
N VAL A 134 -9.76 -7.53 3.23
CA VAL A 134 -9.83 -7.30 4.67
C VAL A 134 -11.16 -6.60 4.96
N PRO A 135 -12.07 -7.21 5.74
CA PRO A 135 -13.37 -6.61 6.04
C PRO A 135 -13.22 -5.19 6.61
N LEU A 136 -14.09 -4.29 6.15
CA LEU A 136 -14.24 -2.96 6.73
C LEU A 136 -15.08 -3.09 8.01
N ASN A 137 -14.68 -2.40 9.07
CA ASN A 137 -15.41 -2.36 10.35
C ASN A 137 -16.51 -1.30 10.34
#